data_AF-A0AAI8D2J1-F1
#
_entry.id   AF-A0AAI8D2J1-F1
#
_cell.length_a   1.000
_cell.length_b   1.000
_cell.length_c   1.000
_cell.angle_alpha   90.00
_cell.angle_beta   90.00
_cell.angle_gamma   90.00
#
_symmetry.space_group_name_H-M   'P 1'
#
loop_
_entity.id
_entity.type
_entity.pdbx_description
1 polymer ?
#
loop_
_entity_poly.entity_id
_entity_poly.type
_entity_poly.pdbx_seq_one_letter_code
_entity_poly.pdbx_strand_id
1 'polypeptide(L)'
;MYNDSLNYLKTQILSAQVGDAAGIRGLIKQRLDQALTSVHTNDYVEDCLFQITEALEQLDTGSTDPAKLRDYLLGAIEALRDELHLCDIEPDVRQSAVGF
;
A
#
# COMPACT_ATOMS: atom_id res chain seq x y z
N MET A 1 -10.87 -8.62 -3.15
CA MET A 1 -10.79 -8.38 -1.69
C MET A 1 -9.70 -7.36 -1.33
N TYR A 2 -8.46 -7.44 -1.85
CA TYR A 2 -7.45 -6.38 -1.64
C TYR A 2 -7.73 -5.12 -2.48
N ASN A 3 -8.23 -5.28 -3.71
CA ASN A 3 -8.47 -4.16 -4.64
C ASN A 3 -9.51 -3.15 -4.11
N ASP A 4 -10.65 -3.61 -3.57
CA ASP A 4 -11.64 -2.75 -2.93
C ASP A 4 -11.08 -2.00 -1.71
N SER A 5 -10.30 -2.68 -0.89
CA SER A 5 -9.67 -2.10 0.31
C SER A 5 -8.66 -1.01 -0.06
N LEU A 6 -7.85 -1.22 -1.09
CA LEU A 6 -6.85 -0.24 -1.55
C LEU A 6 -7.49 0.92 -2.33
N ASN A 7 -8.54 0.67 -3.14
CA ASN A 7 -9.30 1.74 -3.81
C ASN A 7 -10.05 2.63 -2.81
N TYR A 8 -10.63 2.02 -1.77
CA TYR A 8 -11.24 2.76 -0.67
C TYR A 8 -10.19 3.60 0.06
N LEU A 9 -9.02 3.03 0.34
CA LEU A 9 -7.91 3.75 0.99
C LEU A 9 -7.46 4.96 0.16
N LYS A 10 -7.28 4.79 -1.15
CA LYS A 10 -6.94 5.86 -2.10
C LYS A 10 -7.94 7.01 -2.03
N THR A 11 -9.23 6.68 -2.06
CA THR A 11 -10.34 7.65 -2.00
C THR A 11 -10.32 8.44 -0.68
N GLN A 12 -10.05 7.76 0.44
CA GLN A 12 -9.98 8.43 1.73
C GLN A 12 -8.73 9.32 1.87
N ILE A 13 -7.58 8.90 1.35
CA ILE A 13 -6.36 9.74 1.36
C ILE A 13 -6.58 11.02 0.52
N LEU A 14 -7.24 10.89 -0.64
CA LEU A 14 -7.61 12.03 -1.48
C LEU A 14 -8.61 12.97 -0.80
N SER A 15 -9.57 12.42 -0.06
CA SER A 15 -10.65 13.17 0.59
C SER A 15 -10.29 13.73 1.96
N ALA A 16 -9.24 13.22 2.60
CA ALA A 16 -8.81 13.67 3.91
C ALA A 16 -8.36 15.14 3.85
N GLN A 17 -8.70 15.93 4.87
CA GLN A 17 -8.13 17.26 5.03
C GLN A 17 -6.67 17.15 5.47
N VAL A 18 -5.83 18.05 4.96
CA VAL A 18 -4.45 18.21 5.39
C VAL A 18 -4.46 18.63 6.87
N GLY A 19 -4.26 17.68 7.77
CA GLY A 19 -4.32 17.91 9.22
C GLY A 19 -4.70 16.69 10.06
N ASP A 20 -5.43 15.73 9.49
CA ASP A 20 -5.80 14.49 10.20
C ASP A 20 -4.78 13.35 9.98
N ALA A 21 -3.53 13.62 10.31
CA ALA A 21 -2.42 12.69 10.13
C ALA A 21 -2.63 11.35 10.87
N ALA A 22 -3.10 11.44 12.13
CA ALA A 22 -3.36 10.28 12.97
C ALA A 22 -4.51 9.42 12.43
N GLY A 23 -5.60 10.04 11.95
CA GLY A 23 -6.73 9.33 11.35
C GLY A 23 -6.33 8.62 10.04
N ILE A 24 -5.59 9.31 9.16
CA ILE A 24 -5.07 8.74 7.92
C ILE A 24 -4.15 7.55 8.20
N ARG A 25 -3.23 7.68 9.17
CA ARG A 25 -2.32 6.61 9.58
C ARG A 25 -3.06 5.38 10.08
N GLY A 26 -4.05 5.56 10.97
CA GLY A 26 -4.86 4.46 11.50
C GLY A 26 -5.59 3.72 10.39
N LEU A 27 -6.18 4.47 9.46
CA LEU A 27 -6.86 3.92 8.29
C LEU A 27 -5.92 3.15 7.36
N ILE A 28 -4.74 3.69 7.04
CA ILE A 28 -3.74 3.02 6.20
C ILE A 28 -3.34 1.69 6.84
N LYS A 29 -2.93 1.70 8.12
CA LYS A 29 -2.51 0.47 8.82
C LYS A 29 -3.61 -0.58 8.85
N GLN A 30 -4.85 -0.19 9.19
CA GLN A 30 -5.97 -1.12 9.24
C GLN A 30 -6.28 -1.73 7.87
N ARG A 31 -6.22 -0.95 6.79
CA ARG A 31 -6.52 -1.43 5.43
C ARG A 31 -5.40 -2.29 4.86
N LEU A 32 -4.14 -1.95 5.16
CA LEU A 32 -3.00 -2.79 4.80
C LEU A 32 -3.08 -4.16 5.47
N ASP A 33 -3.34 -4.20 6.77
CA ASP A 33 -3.51 -5.45 7.52
C ASP A 33 -4.60 -6.34 6.88
N GLN A 34 -5.75 -5.76 6.54
CA GLN A 34 -6.82 -6.46 5.82
C GLN A 34 -6.42 -6.95 4.42
N ALA A 35 -5.64 -6.16 3.67
CA ALA A 35 -5.20 -6.52 2.32
C ALA A 35 -4.14 -7.65 2.34
N LEU A 36 -3.28 -7.66 3.36
CA LEU A 36 -2.19 -8.63 3.51
C LEU A 36 -2.62 -9.94 4.18
N THR A 37 -3.74 -9.95 4.91
CA THR A 37 -4.25 -11.15 5.62
C THR A 37 -4.41 -12.37 4.71
N SER A 38 -4.62 -12.18 3.41
CA SER A 38 -4.89 -13.25 2.44
C SER A 38 -3.82 -13.43 1.37
N VAL A 39 -2.72 -12.68 1.40
CA VAL A 39 -1.69 -12.72 0.34
C VAL A 39 -0.34 -13.18 0.90
N HIS A 40 0.34 -14.06 0.16
CA HIS A 40 1.73 -14.39 0.44
C HIS A 40 2.60 -13.17 0.15
N THR A 41 3.20 -12.60 1.19
CA THR A 41 4.15 -11.49 1.05
C THR A 41 5.41 -11.96 0.32
N ASN A 42 5.89 -11.16 -0.62
CA ASN A 42 7.17 -11.31 -1.30
C ASN A 42 8.06 -10.08 -1.00
N ASP A 43 9.34 -10.12 -1.35
CA ASP A 43 10.27 -8.99 -1.13
C ASP A 43 9.76 -7.65 -1.70
N TYR A 44 9.05 -7.68 -2.83
CA TYR A 44 8.50 -6.46 -3.46
C TYR A 44 7.31 -5.87 -2.68
N VAL A 45 6.45 -6.73 -2.12
CA VAL A 45 5.37 -6.34 -1.20
C VAL A 45 5.97 -5.76 0.08
N GLU A 46 7.02 -6.37 0.63
CA GLU A 46 7.72 -5.85 1.81
C GLU A 46 8.37 -4.49 1.56
N ASP A 47 8.99 -4.27 0.39
CA ASP A 47 9.54 -2.96 0.00
C ASP A 47 8.44 -1.89 -0.10
N CYS A 48 7.30 -2.22 -0.72
CA CYS A 48 6.15 -1.32 -0.78
C CYS A 48 5.63 -0.96 0.62
N LEU A 49 5.54 -1.93 1.54
CA LEU A 49 5.12 -1.70 2.91
C LEU A 49 6.10 -0.83 3.69
N PHE A 50 7.40 -0.99 3.43
CA PHE A 50 8.44 -0.15 3.99
C PHE A 50 8.29 1.31 3.53
N GLN A 51 8.11 1.53 2.23
CA GLN A 51 7.88 2.87 1.66
C GLN A 51 6.62 3.55 2.25
N ILE A 52 5.53 2.80 2.39
CA ILE A 52 4.30 3.33 3.02
C ILE A 52 4.54 3.67 4.48
N THR A 53 5.30 2.85 5.21
CA THR A 53 5.63 3.10 6.62
C THR A 53 6.49 4.34 6.78
N GLU A 54 7.52 4.51 5.95
CA GLU A 54 8.39 5.69 5.95
C GLU A 54 7.58 6.97 5.67
N ALA A 55 6.64 6.90 4.72
CA ALA A 55 5.74 8.02 4.44
C ALA A 55 4.86 8.39 5.65
N LEU A 56 4.38 7.40 6.39
CA LEU A 56 3.60 7.63 7.61
C LEU A 56 4.45 8.28 8.71
N GLU A 57 5.73 7.93 8.84
CA GLU A 57 6.65 8.56 9.80
C GLU A 57 6.95 10.02 9.41
N GLN A 58 7.10 10.31 8.12
CA GLN A 58 7.23 11.67 7.62
C GLN A 58 5.95 12.51 7.88
N LEU A 59 4.78 11.86 7.90
CA LEU A 59 3.50 12.50 8.22
C LEU A 59 3.43 12.90 9.70
N ASP A 60 3.92 12.04 10.60
CA ASP A 60 3.97 12.27 12.06
C ASP A 60 4.97 13.38 12.42
N THR A 61 6.12 13.42 11.75
CA THR A 61 7.16 14.42 12.01
C THR A 61 6.87 15.79 11.37
N GLY A 62 5.91 15.87 10.44
CA GLY A 62 5.59 17.09 9.70
C GLY A 62 6.76 17.66 8.89
N SER A 63 7.78 16.84 8.63
CA SER A 63 9.05 17.27 8.01
C SER A 63 8.94 17.43 6.49
N THR A 64 7.87 16.92 5.90
CA THR A 64 7.64 16.90 4.45
C THR A 64 6.37 17.69 4.09
N ASP A 65 6.40 18.33 2.92
CA ASP A 65 5.23 18.99 2.36
C ASP A 65 4.04 18.02 2.27
N PRO A 66 2.87 18.35 2.83
CA PRO A 66 1.75 17.43 2.95
C PRO A 66 1.14 17.03 1.60
N ALA A 67 1.28 17.85 0.55
CA ALA A 67 0.84 17.48 -0.80
C ALA A 67 1.80 16.47 -1.42
N LYS A 68 3.12 16.71 -1.33
CA LYS A 68 4.14 15.75 -1.80
C LYS A 68 4.05 14.42 -1.08
N LEU A 69 3.83 14.46 0.24
CA LEU A 69 3.69 13.26 1.04
C LEU A 69 2.44 12.45 0.69
N ARG A 70 1.35 13.15 0.37
CA ARG A 70 0.12 12.53 -0.13
C ARG A 70 0.35 11.86 -1.50
N ASP A 71 0.99 12.54 -2.44
CA ASP A 71 1.33 11.95 -3.75
C ASP A 71 2.23 10.71 -3.58
N TYR A 72 3.22 10.78 -2.69
CA TYR A 72 4.10 9.65 -2.39
C TYR A 72 3.33 8.45 -1.80
N LEU A 73 2.45 8.69 -0.81
CA LEU A 73 1.58 7.66 -0.23
C LEU A 73 0.68 7.01 -1.29
N LEU A 74 0.07 7.83 -2.16
CA LEU A 74 -0.77 7.33 -3.24
C LEU A 74 0.03 6.45 -4.20
N GLY A 75 1.23 6.87 -4.59
CA GLY A 75 2.12 6.09 -5.44
C GLY A 75 2.52 4.76 -4.82
N ALA A 76 2.92 4.74 -3.54
CA ALA A 76 3.32 3.51 -2.86
C ALA A 76 2.13 2.53 -2.68
N ILE A 77 0.92 3.04 -2.46
CA ILE A 77 -0.30 2.21 -2.41
C ILE A 77 -0.64 1.63 -3.79
N GLU A 78 -0.41 2.37 -4.87
CA GLU A 78 -0.60 1.85 -6.23
C GLU A 78 0.43 0.80 -6.59
N ALA A 79 1.70 1.01 -6.24
CA ALA A 79 2.75 -0.01 -6.41
C ALA A 79 2.41 -1.29 -5.64
N LEU A 80 1.99 -1.17 -4.38
CA LEU A 80 1.55 -2.32 -3.58
C LEU A 80 0.38 -3.06 -4.25
N ARG A 81 -0.59 -2.33 -4.82
CA ARG A 81 -1.72 -2.97 -5.51
C ARG A 81 -1.25 -3.77 -6.71
N ASP A 82 -0.36 -3.22 -7.53
CA ASP A 82 0.19 -3.89 -8.71
C ASP A 82 0.97 -5.15 -8.29
N GLU A 83 1.80 -5.08 -7.25
CA GLU A 83 2.52 -6.25 -6.72
C GLU A 83 1.58 -7.33 -6.15
N LEU A 84 0.56 -6.93 -5.38
CA LEU A 84 -0.45 -7.87 -4.89
C LEU A 84 -1.26 -8.48 -6.03
N HIS A 85 -1.51 -7.72 -7.10
CA HIS A 85 -2.13 -8.23 -8.31
C HIS A 85 -1.24 -9.28 -8.95
N LEU A 86 0.05 -8.98 -9.19
CA LEU A 86 1.02 -9.93 -9.72
C LEU A 86 1.08 -11.22 -8.87
N CYS A 87 1.11 -11.12 -7.54
CA CYS A 87 1.05 -12.30 -6.66
C CYS A 87 -0.22 -13.16 -6.82
N ASP A 88 -1.37 -12.54 -7.18
CA ASP A 88 -2.66 -13.21 -7.36
C ASP A 88 -2.77 -13.91 -8.73
N ILE A 89 -2.18 -13.32 -9.79
CA ILE A 89 -2.16 -13.87 -11.16
C ILE A 89 -0.92 -14.74 -11.49
N GLU A 90 0.17 -14.68 -10.72
CA GLU A 90 1.37 -15.52 -10.92
C GLU A 90 1.37 -16.96 -10.37
N PRO A 91 0.36 -17.53 -9.66
CA PRO A 91 0.43 -18.96 -9.35
C PRO A 91 0.45 -19.85 -10.61
N ASP A 92 -0.03 -19.35 -11.76
CA ASP A 92 -0.06 -20.06 -13.05
C ASP A 92 1.31 -20.06 -13.78
N VAL A 93 2.14 -19.02 -13.57
CA VAL A 93 3.45 -18.89 -14.24
C VAL A 93 4.53 -19.72 -13.53
N ARG A 94 4.45 -19.85 -12.19
CA ARG A 94 5.38 -20.69 -11.42
C ARG A 94 5.20 -22.19 -11.65
N GLN A 95 4.03 -22.66 -12.10
CA GLN A 95 3.86 -24.06 -12.51
C GLN A 95 4.39 -24.36 -13.92
N SER A 96 4.58 -23.37 -14.79
CA SER A 96 5.16 -23.57 -16.13
C SER A 96 6.69 -23.48 -16.17
N ALA A 97 7.35 -23.01 -15.11
CA ALA A 97 8.81 -22.86 -15.05
C ALA A 97 9.55 -24.05 -14.41
N VAL A 98 8.86 -25.15 -14.05
CA VAL A 98 9.49 -26.41 -13.62
C VAL A 98 9.37 -27.45 -14.74
N GLY A 99 10.13 -27.24 -15.79
CA GLY A 99 10.20 -28.17 -16.89
C GLY A 99 11.30 -27.82 -17.86
N PHE A 100 12.55 -28.12 -17.50
CA PHE A 100 13.57 -28.70 -18.37
C PHE A 100 14.64 -29.38 -17.52
#